data_AF-A0AAV9S5B1-F1
#
_entry.id   AF-A0AAV9S5B1-F1
#
_cell.length_a   1.000
_cell.length_b   1.000
_cell.length_c   1.000
_cell.angle_alpha   90.00
_cell.angle_beta   90.00
_cell.angle_gamma   90.00
#
_symmetry.space_group_name_H-M   'P 1'
#
loop_
_entity.id
_entity.type
_entity.pdbx_description
1 polymer ?
#
loop_
_entity_poly.entity_id
_entity_poly.type
_entity_poly.pdbx_seq_one_letter_code
_entity_poly.pdbx_strand_id
1 'polypeptide(L)'
;MECAGAPRKPLCASDGRTFTSRCEFLRAKCRDPQVEVSRGPCKETSRCVAEKKYTEQQAKKHAFVPVCNPDGTYSEVQCHIYTGYCWCVTPNGRPISGSSVFNKKPRCQGSKQERNSDRSKTRFSIE
;
A
#
# COMPACT_ATOMS: atom_id res chain seq x y z
N MET A 1 -23.78 18.98 4.51
CA MET A 1 -24.07 17.88 3.57
C MET A 1 -24.17 16.58 4.34
N GLU A 2 -25.41 16.15 4.59
CA GLU A 2 -25.72 14.88 5.25
C GLU A 2 -25.91 13.81 4.19
N CYS A 3 -25.36 12.61 4.41
CA CYS A 3 -25.45 11.50 3.46
C CYS A 3 -26.62 10.54 3.77
N ALA A 4 -27.50 10.88 4.71
CA ALA A 4 -28.52 9.98 5.25
C ALA A 4 -29.52 9.45 4.19
N GLY A 5 -29.81 10.23 3.14
CA GLY A 5 -30.68 9.83 2.03
C GLY A 5 -29.97 9.18 0.84
N ALA A 6 -28.65 8.96 0.91
CA ALA A 6 -27.89 8.43 -0.22
C ALA A 6 -28.14 6.92 -0.44
N PRO A 7 -28.14 6.43 -1.70
CA PRO A 7 -28.25 5.01 -1.97
C PRO A 7 -27.15 4.19 -1.28
N ARG A 8 -27.55 3.12 -0.57
CA ARG A 8 -26.63 2.20 0.10
C ARG A 8 -25.95 1.29 -0.92
N LYS A 9 -24.84 1.76 -1.48
CA LYS A 9 -23.98 1.03 -2.41
C LYS A 9 -22.59 0.99 -1.78
N PRO A 10 -22.29 -0.06 -0.99
CA PRO A 10 -21.06 -0.08 -0.21
C PRO A 10 -19.83 -0.14 -1.11
N LEU A 11 -18.76 0.51 -0.68
CA LEU A 11 -17.47 0.57 -1.34
C LEU A 11 -16.39 0.22 -0.33
N CYS A 12 -15.53 -0.73 -0.69
CA CYS A 12 -14.42 -1.13 0.15
C CYS A 12 -13.21 -0.29 -0.20
N ALA A 13 -12.72 0.48 0.75
CA ALA A 13 -11.49 1.22 0.61
C ALA A 13 -10.27 0.32 0.76
N SER A 14 -9.18 0.73 0.15
CA SER A 14 -7.92 0.01 0.22
C SER A 14 -7.36 -0.08 1.65
N ASP A 15 -7.70 0.89 2.50
CA ASP A 15 -7.36 0.93 3.93
C ASP A 15 -8.28 0.05 4.81
N GLY A 16 -9.16 -0.75 4.21
CA GLY A 16 -10.08 -1.64 4.91
C GLY A 16 -11.36 -0.98 5.39
N ARG A 17 -11.55 0.33 5.17
CA ARG A 17 -12.79 1.01 5.55
C ARG A 17 -13.91 0.71 4.55
N THR A 18 -15.08 0.37 5.06
CA THR A 18 -16.29 0.28 4.23
C THR A 18 -17.01 1.62 4.21
N PHE A 19 -17.10 2.26 3.04
CA PHE A 19 -18.04 3.37 2.83
C PHE A 19 -19.41 2.79 2.52
N THR A 20 -20.44 3.22 3.22
CA THR A 20 -21.80 2.69 3.03
C THR A 20 -22.50 3.27 1.80
N SER A 21 -22.01 4.40 1.29
CA SER A 21 -22.51 5.07 0.11
C SER A 21 -21.42 5.82 -0.65
N ARG A 22 -21.72 6.18 -1.91
CA ARG A 22 -20.84 7.05 -2.71
C ARG A 22 -20.66 8.44 -2.07
N CYS A 23 -21.67 8.95 -1.36
CA CYS A 23 -21.59 10.24 -0.67
C CYS A 23 -20.51 10.22 0.43
N GLU A 24 -20.47 9.16 1.24
CA GLU A 24 -19.44 8.98 2.26
C GLU A 24 -18.04 8.87 1.65
N PHE A 25 -17.90 8.08 0.57
CA PHE A 25 -16.64 8.00 -0.15
C PHE A 25 -16.17 9.37 -0.68
N LEU A 26 -17.07 10.16 -1.29
CA LEU A 26 -16.70 11.48 -1.82
C LEU A 26 -16.23 12.43 -0.71
N ARG A 27 -16.86 12.39 0.47
CA ARG A 27 -16.41 13.14 1.66
C ARG A 27 -15.01 12.70 2.11
N ALA A 28 -14.74 11.41 2.12
CA ALA A 28 -13.43 10.88 2.48
C ALA A 28 -12.36 11.27 1.44
N LYS A 29 -12.71 11.24 0.14
CA LYS A 29 -11.82 11.64 -0.95
C LYS A 29 -11.38 13.12 -0.86
N CYS A 30 -12.19 13.99 -0.27
CA CYS A 30 -11.79 15.37 0.02
C CYS A 30 -10.66 15.47 1.06
N ARG A 31 -10.52 14.47 1.95
CA ARG A 31 -9.47 14.42 2.99
C ARG A 31 -8.25 13.66 2.52
N ASP A 32 -8.46 12.55 1.82
CA ASP A 32 -7.41 11.75 1.20
C ASP A 32 -7.75 11.50 -0.28
N PRO A 33 -7.18 12.30 -1.21
CA PRO A 33 -7.44 12.16 -2.63
C PRO A 33 -6.98 10.82 -3.24
N GLN A 34 -6.10 10.09 -2.55
CA GLN A 34 -5.50 8.83 -3.01
C GLN A 34 -6.28 7.59 -2.50
N VAL A 35 -7.33 7.78 -1.69
CA VAL A 35 -8.19 6.66 -1.29
C VAL A 35 -8.84 6.04 -2.51
N GLU A 36 -8.50 4.77 -2.72
CA GLU A 36 -9.10 3.95 -3.75
C GLU A 36 -10.11 2.98 -3.16
N VAL A 37 -11.08 2.61 -3.99
CA VAL A 37 -12.18 1.76 -3.57
C VAL A 37 -12.54 0.70 -4.62
N SER A 38 -12.97 -0.45 -4.15
CA SER A 38 -13.64 -1.51 -4.90
C SER A 38 -15.13 -1.58 -4.52
N ARG A 39 -15.97 -2.22 -5.35
CA ARG A 39 -17.40 -2.39 -5.07
C ARG A 39 -17.64 -3.42 -3.97
N GLY A 40 -18.62 -3.17 -3.09
CA GLY A 40 -18.99 -4.05 -1.98
C GLY A 40 -18.39 -3.60 -0.64
N PRO A 41 -18.80 -4.20 0.49
CA PRO A 41 -18.16 -3.99 1.78
C PRO A 41 -16.76 -4.57 1.78
N CYS A 42 -15.87 -4.06 2.63
CA CYS A 42 -14.61 -4.73 2.88
C CYS A 42 -14.85 -6.09 3.52
N LYS A 43 -14.04 -7.06 3.13
CA LYS A 43 -14.02 -8.36 3.80
C LYS A 43 -13.55 -8.12 5.24
N GLU A 44 -14.14 -8.85 6.18
CA GLU A 44 -13.74 -8.84 7.59
C GLU A 44 -12.26 -9.22 7.78
N THR A 45 -11.68 -9.90 6.77
CA THR A 45 -10.25 -10.10 6.61
C THR A 45 -9.64 -9.05 5.69
N SER A 46 -8.53 -8.43 6.11
CA SER A 46 -7.82 -7.43 5.30
C SER A 46 -7.41 -8.00 3.93
N ARG A 47 -7.24 -7.11 2.95
CA ARG A 47 -6.88 -7.51 1.57
C ARG A 47 -5.60 -8.35 1.54
N CYS A 48 -4.55 -7.92 2.26
CA CYS A 48 -3.29 -8.64 2.31
C CYS A 48 -3.47 -10.05 2.89
N VAL A 49 -4.18 -10.18 4.01
CA VAL A 49 -4.38 -11.47 4.69
C VAL A 49 -5.21 -12.42 3.83
N ALA A 50 -6.24 -11.92 3.15
CA ALA A 50 -7.04 -12.70 2.23
C ALA A 50 -6.21 -13.19 1.02
N GLU A 51 -5.37 -12.33 0.44
CA GLU A 51 -4.49 -12.67 -0.69
C GLU A 51 -3.41 -13.69 -0.29
N LYS A 52 -2.81 -13.51 0.89
CA LYS A 52 -1.88 -14.47 1.49
C LYS A 52 -2.50 -15.86 1.61
N LYS A 53 -3.66 -15.97 2.28
CA LYS A 53 -4.36 -17.25 2.47
C LYS A 53 -4.72 -17.91 1.15
N TYR A 54 -5.25 -17.15 0.19
CA TYR A 54 -5.61 -17.67 -1.13
C TYR A 54 -4.39 -18.24 -1.86
N THR A 55 -3.27 -17.52 -1.84
CA THR A 55 -2.05 -17.94 -2.54
C THR A 55 -1.40 -19.15 -1.89
N GLU A 56 -1.37 -19.21 -0.55
CA GLU A 56 -0.86 -20.35 0.21
C GLU A 56 -1.68 -21.62 -0.04
N GLN A 57 -3.02 -21.51 -0.13
CA GLN A 57 -3.91 -22.65 -0.37
C GLN A 57 -3.84 -23.18 -1.81
N GLN A 58 -3.59 -22.32 -2.80
CA GLN A 58 -3.68 -22.68 -4.22
C GLN A 58 -2.52 -23.52 -4.76
N ALA A 59 -1.61 -24.02 -3.91
CA ALA A 59 -0.51 -24.95 -4.26
C ALA A 59 0.29 -24.61 -5.54
N LYS A 60 0.29 -23.35 -5.98
CA LYS A 60 1.08 -22.90 -7.11
C LYS A 60 2.52 -22.74 -6.64
N LYS A 61 3.33 -23.76 -6.92
CA LYS A 61 4.79 -23.64 -6.84
C LYS A 61 5.18 -22.38 -7.61
N HIS A 62 5.86 -21.47 -6.93
CA HIS A 62 6.37 -20.22 -7.48
C HIS A 62 5.39 -19.03 -7.54
N ALA A 63 4.27 -19.06 -6.81
CA ALA A 63 3.42 -17.90 -6.67
C ALA A 63 3.98 -16.87 -5.68
N PHE A 64 3.66 -15.59 -5.91
CA PHE A 64 3.96 -14.50 -4.99
C PHE A 64 2.99 -14.50 -3.80
N VAL A 65 3.53 -14.78 -2.61
CA VAL A 65 2.79 -14.68 -1.35
C VAL A 65 3.09 -13.31 -0.72
N PRO A 66 2.08 -12.43 -0.52
CA PRO A 66 2.31 -11.13 0.09
C PRO A 66 2.65 -11.27 1.59
N VAL A 67 3.32 -10.24 2.12
CA VAL A 67 3.71 -10.15 3.52
C VAL A 67 2.83 -9.08 4.14
N CYS A 68 2.20 -9.41 5.26
CA CYS A 68 1.25 -8.52 5.92
C CYS A 68 1.80 -8.08 7.28
N ASN A 69 1.52 -6.83 7.63
CA ASN A 69 1.70 -6.31 8.97
C ASN A 69 0.60 -6.85 9.91
N PRO A 70 0.80 -6.76 11.25
CA PRO A 70 -0.22 -7.21 12.22
C PRO A 70 -1.57 -6.50 12.11
N ASP A 71 -1.57 -5.24 11.63
CA ASP A 71 -2.78 -4.46 11.37
C ASP A 71 -3.53 -4.88 10.07
N GLY A 72 -2.97 -5.84 9.34
CA GLY A 72 -3.52 -6.35 8.09
C GLY A 72 -3.15 -5.56 6.84
N THR A 73 -2.37 -4.47 6.95
CA THR A 73 -1.80 -3.76 5.79
C THR A 73 -0.68 -4.57 5.14
N TYR A 74 -0.28 -4.19 3.93
CA TYR A 74 0.88 -4.80 3.27
C TYR A 74 2.16 -4.27 3.93
N SER A 75 3.13 -5.16 4.14
CA SER A 75 4.48 -4.76 4.55
C SER A 75 5.09 -3.85 3.49
N GLU A 76 5.78 -2.79 3.92
CA GLU A 76 6.35 -1.81 3.01
C GLU A 76 7.31 -2.44 1.99
N VAL A 77 8.00 -3.52 2.37
CA VAL A 77 8.84 -4.32 1.48
C VAL A 77 8.14 -5.62 1.13
N GLN A 78 7.93 -5.85 -0.17
CA GLN A 78 7.47 -7.12 -0.73
C GLN A 78 8.60 -7.82 -1.47
N CYS A 79 8.68 -9.15 -1.34
CA CYS A 79 9.69 -9.96 -2.00
C CYS A 79 9.06 -11.20 -2.66
N HIS A 80 9.39 -11.43 -3.93
CA HIS A 80 9.06 -12.64 -4.65
C HIS A 80 10.25 -13.61 -4.62
N ILE A 81 10.26 -14.47 -3.60
CA ILE A 81 11.38 -15.36 -3.26
C ILE A 81 11.89 -16.20 -4.44
N TYR A 82 11.00 -16.61 -5.35
CA TYR A 82 11.36 -17.47 -6.48
C TYR A 82 12.07 -16.72 -7.62
N THR A 83 11.73 -15.44 -7.82
CA THR A 83 12.42 -14.61 -8.83
C THR A 83 13.55 -13.78 -8.25
N GLY A 84 13.69 -13.72 -6.92
CA GLY A 84 14.69 -12.88 -6.24
C GLY A 84 14.39 -11.38 -6.24
N TYR A 85 13.28 -10.93 -6.83
CA TYR A 85 12.90 -9.51 -6.82
C TYR A 85 12.23 -9.10 -5.52
N CYS A 86 12.63 -7.93 -5.00
CA CYS A 86 11.92 -7.23 -3.95
C CYS A 86 11.59 -5.80 -4.39
N TRP A 87 10.49 -5.23 -3.92
CA TRP A 87 10.05 -3.87 -4.24
C TRP A 87 9.33 -3.26 -3.05
N CYS A 88 9.21 -1.93 -3.06
CA CYS A 88 8.42 -1.21 -2.07
C CYS A 88 6.95 -1.16 -2.50
N VAL A 89 6.05 -1.19 -1.52
CA VAL A 89 4.61 -1.01 -1.75
C VAL A 89 4.03 0.03 -0.79
N THR A 90 2.92 0.64 -1.20
CA THR A 90 2.05 1.40 -0.28
C THR A 90 1.39 0.45 0.75
N PRO A 91 0.83 0.95 1.86
CA PRO A 91 0.06 0.13 2.82
C PRO A 91 -1.07 -0.70 2.20
N ASN A 92 -1.52 -0.29 1.01
CA ASN A 92 -2.58 -0.93 0.21
C ASN A 92 -2.06 -1.99 -0.78
N GLY A 93 -0.74 -2.25 -0.81
CA GLY A 93 -0.12 -3.27 -1.65
C GLY A 93 0.29 -2.81 -3.05
N ARG A 94 0.12 -1.52 -3.38
CA ARG A 94 0.53 -0.97 -4.68
C ARG A 94 2.05 -0.82 -4.79
N PRO A 95 2.70 -1.38 -5.82
CA PRO A 95 4.13 -1.20 -6.05
C PRO A 95 4.53 0.26 -6.27
N ILE A 96 5.65 0.67 -5.70
CA ILE A 96 6.27 1.98 -5.93
C ILE A 96 7.22 1.85 -7.13
N SER A 97 7.00 2.63 -8.18
CA SER A 97 7.83 2.62 -9.38
C SER A 97 9.30 2.93 -9.07
N GLY A 98 10.21 2.19 -9.69
CA GLY A 98 11.67 2.35 -9.49
C GLY A 98 12.22 1.77 -8.19
N SER A 99 11.39 1.14 -7.35
CA SER A 99 11.83 0.53 -6.08
C SER A 99 12.29 -0.92 -6.21
N SER A 100 12.09 -1.56 -7.36
CA SER A 100 12.41 -2.97 -7.57
C SER A 100 13.92 -3.21 -7.60
N VAL A 101 14.38 -4.17 -6.80
CA VAL A 101 15.78 -4.60 -6.72
C VAL A 101 15.87 -6.12 -6.78
N PHE A 102 16.98 -6.65 -7.32
CA PHE A 102 17.24 -8.09 -7.42
C PHE A 102 18.18 -8.56 -6.31
N ASN A 103 17.82 -9.65 -5.62
CA ASN A 103 18.57 -10.30 -4.54
C ASN A 103 19.00 -9.35 -3.40
N LYS A 104 18.25 -8.26 -3.20
CA LYS A 104 18.47 -7.25 -2.16
C LYS A 104 17.13 -6.80 -1.60
N LYS A 105 17.13 -6.16 -0.42
CA LYS A 105 15.94 -5.44 0.07
C LYS A 105 16.03 -3.97 -0.34
N PRO A 106 14.97 -3.40 -0.94
CA PRO A 106 14.95 -1.99 -1.27
C PRO A 106 14.87 -1.13 -0.02
N ARG A 107 15.36 0.11 -0.11
CA ARG A 107 15.13 1.13 0.91
C ARG A 107 13.82 1.82 0.59
N CYS A 108 12.77 1.50 1.36
CA CYS A 108 11.48 2.11 1.21
C CYS A 108 11.40 3.38 2.04
N GLN A 109 10.91 4.46 1.42
CA GLN A 109 10.88 5.79 2.03
C GLN A 109 9.53 6.03 2.70
N GLY A 110 9.24 5.30 3.78
CA GLY A 110 8.13 5.58 4.66
C GLY A 110 8.48 6.70 5.65
N SER A 111 8.12 7.94 5.31
CA SER A 111 8.36 9.22 6.04
C SER A 111 9.66 9.96 5.70
N LYS A 112 9.52 11.17 5.12
CA LYS A 112 10.52 12.23 4.94
C LYS A 112 11.98 11.76 4.79
N GLN A 113 12.38 11.31 3.61
CA GLN A 113 13.75 11.58 3.17
C GLN A 113 13.72 12.90 2.42
N GLU A 114 14.18 13.94 3.11
CA GLU A 114 14.60 15.17 2.47
C GLU A 114 15.43 14.82 1.25
N ARG A 115 15.06 15.43 0.13
CA ARG A 115 15.95 15.64 -1.00
C ARG A 115 17.13 16.44 -0.47
N ASN A 116 18.13 15.79 0.12
CA ASN A 116 19.45 16.39 0.14
C ASN A 116 20.00 16.18 -1.26
N SER A 117 19.63 17.13 -2.11
CA SER A 117 20.40 17.48 -3.28
C SER A 117 21.83 17.67 -2.79
N ASP A 118 22.70 16.71 -3.08
CA ASP A 118 24.15 16.85 -2.90
C ASP A 118 24.65 17.93 -3.85
N ARG A 119 24.37 19.17 -3.48
CA ARG A 119 24.88 20.38 -4.11
C ARG A 119 25.03 21.45 -3.03
N SER A 120 26.13 21.36 -2.28
CA SER A 120 26.95 22.51 -1.86
C SER A 120 28.14 22.01 -1.04
N LYS A 121 29.34 22.10 -1.63
CA LYS A 121 30.39 23.04 -1.20
C LYS A 121 30.88 22.82 0.23
N THR A 122 31.91 21.99 0.37
CA THR A 122 32.86 22.15 1.46
C THR A 122 33.94 23.14 1.00
N ARG A 123 33.69 24.43 1.22
CA ARG A 123 34.75 25.41 1.45
C ARG A 123 34.81 25.58 2.96
N PHE A 124 35.86 25.07 3.58
CA PHE A 124 36.34 25.58 4.87
C PHE A 124 37.84 25.82 4.73
N SER A 125 38.20 27.10 4.69
CA SER A 125 39.54 27.57 4.99
C SER A 125 39.80 27.36 6.46
N ILE A 126 40.95 26.79 6.83
CA ILE A 126 41.61 27.02 8.12
C ILE A 126 43.13 26.99 7.85
N GLU A 127 43.78 28.08 8.28
CA GLU A 127 45.22 28.44 8.31
C GLU A 127 45.92 28.82 6.99
#